data_AF-B3PIC6-F1
#
_entry.id   AF-B3PIC6-F1
#
_cell.length_a   1.000
_cell.length_b   1.000
_cell.length_c   1.000
_cell.angle_alpha   90.00
_cell.angle_beta   90.00
_cell.angle_gamma   90.00
#
_symmetry.space_group_name_H-M   'P 1'
#
loop_
_entity.id
_entity.type
_entity.pdbx_description
1 polymer ?
#
loop_
_entity_poly.entity_id
_entity_poly.type
_entity_poly.pdbx_seq_one_letter_code
_entity_poly.pdbx_strand_id
1 'polypeptide(L)' 'MQFQFSDLVDFVAMNGHGPFVWAAYAITLVALAVLIVVPLVQQRRFVRAHRLQQKREQQERNQY' A
#
# COMPACT_ATOMS: atom_id res chain seq x y z
N MET A 1 -45.29 -1.84 -1.23
CA MET A 1 -43.92 -1.33 -1.34
C MET A 1 -43.04 -2.14 -0.38
N GLN A 2 -42.52 -3.28 -0.82
CA GLN A 2 -41.63 -4.11 -0.01
C GLN A 2 -40.19 -3.78 -0.43
N PHE A 3 -39.43 -3.15 0.47
CA PHE A 3 -38.03 -2.82 0.25
C PHE A 3 -37.24 -4.12 0.09
N GLN A 4 -36.75 -4.40 -1.13
CA GLN A 4 -36.13 -5.67 -1.52
C GLN A 4 -34.61 -5.68 -1.34
N PHE A 5 -34.10 -4.90 -0.38
CA PHE A 5 -32.69 -4.91 0.01
C PHE A 5 -32.61 -5.38 1.46
N SER A 6 -32.88 -6.66 1.68
CA SER A 6 -32.90 -7.22 3.04
C SER A 6 -31.50 -7.35 3.63
N ASP A 7 -30.46 -7.60 2.83
CA ASP A 7 -29.13 -7.84 3.39
C ASP A 7 -27.98 -7.43 2.45
N LEU A 8 -26.99 -6.70 2.98
CA LEU A 8 -25.68 -6.46 2.33
C LEU A 8 -25.00 -7.78 1.93
N VAL A 9 -25.39 -8.86 2.58
CA VAL A 9 -24.93 -10.24 2.33
C VAL A 9 -25.38 -10.74 0.96
N ASP A 10 -26.60 -10.44 0.51
CA ASP A 10 -27.07 -10.86 -0.83
C ASP A 10 -26.39 -10.08 -1.96
N PHE A 11 -26.03 -8.81 -1.69
CA PHE A 11 -25.25 -8.00 -2.62
C PHE A 11 -23.80 -8.51 -2.76
N VAL A 12 -23.20 -8.96 -1.65
CA VAL A 12 -21.86 -9.56 -1.62
C VAL A 12 -21.86 -11.02 -2.08
N ALA A 13 -22.96 -11.75 -1.91
CA ALA A 13 -23.08 -13.15 -2.33
C ALA A 13 -23.45 -13.27 -3.81
N MET A 14 -24.18 -12.29 -4.38
CA MET A 14 -24.52 -12.15 -5.81
C MET A 14 -24.73 -13.52 -6.49
N ASN A 15 -25.74 -14.25 -6.01
CA ASN A 15 -26.13 -15.58 -6.50
C ASN A 15 -24.99 -16.63 -6.58
N GLY A 16 -24.00 -16.55 -5.69
CA GLY A 16 -22.89 -17.50 -5.53
C GLY A 16 -21.54 -17.06 -6.12
N HIS A 17 -21.49 -15.98 -6.89
CA HIS A 17 -20.25 -15.52 -7.56
C HIS A 17 -19.51 -14.39 -6.85
N GLY A 18 -20.16 -13.72 -5.90
CA GLY A 18 -19.57 -12.55 -5.28
C GLY A 18 -18.25 -12.78 -4.51
N PRO A 19 -17.98 -13.93 -3.86
CA PRO A 19 -16.67 -14.20 -3.25
C PRO A 19 -15.50 -14.08 -4.24
N PHE A 20 -15.67 -14.52 -5.49
CA PHE A 20 -14.62 -14.44 -6.51
C PHE A 20 -14.35 -13.00 -6.95
N VAL A 21 -15.41 -12.20 -7.09
CA VAL A 21 -15.33 -10.80 -7.48
C VAL A 21 -14.60 -10.00 -6.40
N TRP A 22 -15.01 -10.15 -5.14
CA TRP A 22 -14.37 -9.49 -4.01
C TRP A 22 -12.92 -9.96 -3.80
N ALA A 23 -12.63 -11.24 -4.02
CA ALA A 23 -11.25 -11.73 -4.00
C ALA A 23 -10.39 -11.10 -5.09
N ALA A 24 -10.89 -10.98 -6.33
CA ALA A 24 -10.17 -10.30 -7.41
C ALA A 24 -9.92 -8.83 -7.08
N TYR A 25 -10.91 -8.11 -6.55
CA TYR A 25 -10.74 -6.72 -6.09
C TYR A 25 -9.73 -6.61 -4.96
N ALA A 26 -9.78 -7.50 -3.96
CA ALA A 26 -8.84 -7.52 -2.84
C ALA A 26 -7.41 -7.76 -3.32
N ILE A 27 -7.19 -8.75 -4.20
CA ILE A 27 -5.86 -9.04 -4.77
C ILE A 27 -5.34 -7.83 -5.55
N THR A 28 -6.19 -7.21 -6.36
CA THR A 28 -5.82 -6.04 -7.16
C THR A 28 -5.46 -4.85 -6.27
N LEU A 29 -6.26 -4.60 -5.23
CA LEU A 29 -6.04 -3.53 -4.27
C LEU A 29 -4.73 -3.76 -3.49
N VAL A 30 -4.45 -4.99 -3.08
CA VAL A 30 -3.18 -5.36 -2.42
C VAL A 30 -2.01 -5.14 -3.38
N ALA A 31 -2.12 -5.57 -4.64
CA ALA A 31 -1.06 -5.37 -5.63
C ALA A 31 -0.76 -3.87 -5.86
N LEU A 32 -1.81 -3.04 -5.99
CA LEU A 32 -1.67 -1.59 -6.09
C LEU A 32 -1.04 -0.98 -4.83
N ALA A 33 -1.48 -1.43 -3.65
CA ALA A 33 -0.91 -0.96 -2.38
C ALA A 33 0.57 -1.30 -2.28
N VAL A 34 0.98 -2.52 -2.67
CA VAL A 34 2.39 -2.93 -2.72
C VAL A 34 3.19 -2.05 -3.68
N LEU A 35 2.67 -1.80 -4.89
CA LEU A 35 3.30 -0.93 -5.88
C LEU A 35 3.53 0.50 -5.37
N ILE A 36 2.68 1.00 -4.48
CA ILE A 36 2.81 2.33 -3.89
C ILE A 36 3.71 2.31 -2.65
N VAL A 37 3.54 1.33 -1.76
CA VAL A 37 4.26 1.25 -0.48
C VAL A 37 5.74 0.94 -0.69
N VAL A 38 6.09 0.05 -1.62
CA VAL A 38 7.49 -0.32 -1.92
C VAL A 38 8.37 0.89 -2.26
N PRO A 39 8.04 1.74 -3.26
CA PRO A 39 8.86 2.90 -3.59
C PRO A 39 8.90 3.93 -2.45
N LEU A 40 7.81 4.13 -1.72
CA LEU A 40 7.78 5.06 -0.58
C LEU A 40 8.73 4.61 0.55
N VAL A 41 8.73 3.32 0.89
CA VAL A 41 9.65 2.77 1.90
C VAL A 41 11.09 2.83 1.39
N GLN A 42 11.31 2.50 0.12
CA GLN A 42 12.65 2.52 -0.48
C GLN A 42 13.25 3.92 -0.54
N GLN A 43 12.45 4.93 -0.91
CA GLN A 43 12.86 6.34 -0.92
C GLN A 43 13.26 6.80 0.48
N ARG A 44 12.48 6.46 1.51
CA ARG A 44 12.81 6.80 2.91
C ARG A 44 14.13 6.16 3.36
N ARG A 45 14.38 4.91 2.96
CA ARG A 45 15.64 4.21 3.25
C ARG A 45 16.82 4.86 2.55
N PHE A 46 16.67 5.22 1.28
CA PHE A 46 17.71 5.85 0.48
C PHE A 46 18.10 7.23 1.02
N VAL A 47 17.12 8.11 1.29
CA VAL A 47 17.39 9.44 1.87
C VAL A 47 18.07 9.35 3.24
N ARG A 48 17.70 8.37 4.06
CA ARG A 48 18.34 8.15 5.37
C ARG A 48 19.80 7.70 5.24
N ALA A 49 20.13 6.88 4.24
CA ALA A 49 21.49 6.45 3.98
C ALA A 49 22.38 7.63 3.54
N HIS A 50 21.89 8.48 2.63
CA HIS A 50 22.64 9.65 2.15
C HIS A 50 22.90 10.70 3.24
N ARG A 51 21.91 10.98 4.11
CA ARG A 51 22.12 11.93 5.22
C ARG A 51 23.20 11.47 6.21
N LEU A 52 23.43 10.16 6.36
CA LEU A 52 24.47 9.66 7.25
C LEU A 52 25.86 9.81 6.65
N GLN A 53 26.00 9.63 5.33
CA GLN A 53 27.28 9.82 4.63
C GLN A 53 27.69 11.30 4.59
N GLN A 54 26.75 12.20 4.27
CA GLN A 54 27.04 13.65 4.24
C GLN A 54 27.53 14.18 5.59
N LYS A 55 26.99 13.67 6.70
CA LYS A 55 27.45 14.05 8.04
C LYS A 55 28.89 13.67 8.32
N ARG A 56 29.38 12.55 7.77
CA ARG A 56 30.76 12.08 7.95
C ARG A 56 31.74 12.95 7.16
N GLU A 57 31.42 13.20 5.89
CA GLU A 57 32.26 14.05 5.02
C GLU A 57 32.35 15.49 5.55
N GLN A 58 31.30 16.00 6.18
CA GLN A 58 31.29 17.34 6.74
C GLN A 58 32.07 17.44 8.06
N GLN A 59 32.16 16.35 8.82
CA GLN A 59 33.02 16.29 10.01
C GLN A 59 34.50 16.21 9.63
N GLU A 60 34.86 15.40 8.63
CA GLU A 60 36.25 15.32 8.15
C GLU A 60 36.75 16.64 7.55
N ARG A 61 35.88 17.36 6.82
CA ARG A 61 36.23 18.65 6.21
C ARG A 61 36.35 19.81 7.20
N ASN A 62 35.75 19.68 8.39
CA ASN A 62 35.82 20.71 9.45
C ASN A 62 36.92 20.41 10.49
N GLN A 63 37.68 19.32 10.30
CA GLN A 63 38.87 18.99 11.10
C GLN A 63 40.20 19.34 10.39
N TYR A 64 40.16 19.88 9.17
CA TYR A 64 41.28 20.50 8.46
C TYR A 64 41.12 22.02 8.45
#